data_AF-A0A7J7GL81-F1
#
_entry.id   AF-A0A7J7GL81-F1
#
_cell.length_a   1.000
_cell.length_b   1.000
_cell.length_c   1.000
_cell.angle_alpha   90.00
_cell.angle_beta   90.00
_cell.angle_gamma   90.00
#
_symmetry.space_group_name_H-M   'P 1'
#
loop_
_entity.id
_entity.type
_entity.pdbx_description
1 polymer ?
#
loop_
_entity_poly.entity_id
_entity_poly.type
_entity_poly.pdbx_seq_one_letter_code
_entity_poly.pdbx_strand_id
1 'polypeptide(L)'
;MRKSLGNVVDPITVIGGGKNPGEAPSYGADVLRLWVSSVDYTSDVLIGPQVLRQMSDIYRKMVIMLFHIHALFQLENVVKNIKDSFKNDQFFKIFQTHFIFPYNMAPMLEGHLSMFHLTAWH
;
A
#
# COMPACT_ATOMS: atom_id res chain seq x y z
N MET A 1 39.43 9.91 14.65
CA MET A 1 39.02 9.05 15.79
C MET A 1 40.26 8.58 16.54
N ARG A 2 40.34 8.68 17.88
CA ARG A 2 41.50 8.17 18.65
C ARG A 2 41.03 7.40 19.88
N LYS A 3 41.49 6.15 20.02
CA LYS A 3 41.17 5.27 21.16
C LYS A 3 41.58 5.87 22.51
N SER A 4 42.67 6.65 22.54
CA SER A 4 43.17 7.28 23.77
C SER A 4 42.37 8.50 24.23
N LEU A 5 41.60 9.14 23.35
CA LEU A 5 40.82 10.35 23.66
C LEU A 5 39.35 10.03 24.02
N GLY A 6 38.94 8.76 24.00
CA GLY A 6 37.55 8.38 24.28
C GLY A 6 36.51 8.77 23.20
N ASN A 7 36.90 9.57 22.20
CA ASN A 7 36.05 9.96 21.06
C ASN A 7 35.98 8.85 20.00
N VAL A 8 35.54 7.66 20.42
CA VAL A 8 35.32 6.49 19.58
C VAL A 8 33.84 6.14 19.67
N VAL A 9 33.14 6.28 18.55
CA VAL A 9 31.79 5.75 18.36
C VAL A 9 31.90 4.29 17.90
N ASP A 10 31.54 3.34 18.76
CA ASP A 10 31.48 1.93 18.40
C ASP A 10 30.22 1.64 17.57
N PRO A 11 30.34 1.09 16.35
CA PRO A 11 29.19 0.71 15.52
C PRO A 11 28.22 -0.23 16.24
N ILE A 12 28.72 -1.16 17.07
CA ILE A 12 27.87 -2.12 17.79
C ILE A 12 26.99 -1.38 18.81
N THR A 13 27.55 -0.38 19.48
CA THR A 13 26.83 0.46 20.45
C THR A 13 25.78 1.33 19.76
N VAL A 14 26.01 1.80 18.53
CA VAL A 14 25.01 2.56 17.76
C VAL A 14 23.84 1.66 17.32
N ILE A 15 24.14 0.42 16.92
CA ILE A 15 23.13 -0.54 16.44
C ILE A 15 22.31 -1.08 17.61
N GLY A 16 22.98 -1.63 18.63
CA GLY A 16 22.36 -2.32 19.77
C GLY A 16 21.97 -1.41 20.93
N GLY A 17 22.36 -0.15 20.91
CA GLY A 17 22.23 0.76 22.05
C GLY A 17 23.39 0.60 23.05
N GLY A 18 23.63 1.66 23.82
CA GLY A 18 24.62 1.65 24.89
C GLY A 18 24.08 1.09 26.20
N LYS A 19 24.96 0.98 27.20
CA LYS A 19 24.61 0.54 28.56
C LYS A 19 23.50 1.40 29.20
N ASN A 20 23.42 2.68 28.80
CA ASN A 20 22.42 3.63 29.23
C ASN A 20 21.51 4.02 28.04
N PRO A 21 20.24 3.57 28.02
CA PRO A 21 19.29 3.90 26.95
C PRO A 21 19.00 5.40 26.79
N GLY A 22 19.19 6.18 27.87
CA GLY A 22 18.97 7.64 27.84
C GLY A 22 20.08 8.42 27.14
N GLU A 23 21.30 7.89 27.08
CA GLU A 23 22.46 8.56 26.47
C GLU A 23 22.76 8.03 25.06
N ALA A 24 22.55 6.72 24.84
CA ALA A 24 22.81 6.05 23.57
C ALA A 24 21.65 5.08 23.23
N PRO A 25 20.54 5.58 22.67
CA PRO A 25 19.44 4.73 22.23
C PRO A 25 19.88 3.85 21.05
N SER A 26 19.22 2.71 20.88
CA SER A 26 19.44 1.84 19.72
C SER A 26 18.89 2.49 18.46
N TYR A 27 19.76 2.90 17.54
CA TYR A 27 19.37 3.48 16.25
C TYR A 27 19.16 2.41 15.17
N GLY A 28 19.72 1.21 15.37
CA GLY A 28 19.68 0.13 14.39
C GLY A 28 20.68 0.28 13.25
N ALA A 29 20.90 -0.83 12.52
CA ALA A 29 21.91 -0.89 11.47
C ALA A 29 21.57 -0.04 10.24
N ASP A 30 20.28 0.11 9.92
CA ASP A 30 19.86 0.82 8.71
C ASP A 30 19.99 2.33 8.83
N VAL A 31 19.85 2.89 10.03
CA VAL A 31 20.14 4.32 10.28
C VAL A 31 21.63 4.61 10.06
N LEU A 32 22.51 3.70 10.50
CA LEU A 32 23.94 3.85 10.26
C LEU A 32 24.29 3.72 8.77
N ARG A 33 23.68 2.77 8.05
CA ARG A 33 23.84 2.65 6.59
C ARG A 33 23.37 3.88 5.85
N LEU A 34 22.21 4.42 6.24
CA LEU A 34 21.67 5.66 5.66
C LEU A 34 22.62 6.82 5.88
N TRP A 35 23.17 6.97 7.08
CA TRP A 35 24.18 7.98 7.37
C TRP A 35 25.43 7.81 6.50
N VAL A 36 25.99 6.60 6.40
CA VAL A 36 27.17 6.31 5.56
C VAL A 36 26.91 6.69 4.10
N SER A 37 25.71 6.41 3.59
CA SER A 37 25.34 6.77 2.21
C SER A 37 25.16 8.28 1.99
N SER A 38 24.93 9.04 3.08
CA SER A 38 24.70 10.49 3.02
C SER A 38 25.98 11.30 3.06
N VAL A 39 27.10 10.72 3.51
CA VAL A 39 28.34 11.46 3.73
C VAL A 39 29.33 11.25 2.57
N ASP A 40 30.07 12.30 2.24
CA ASP A 40 31.14 12.23 1.25
C ASP A 40 32.38 11.55 1.88
N TYR A 41 32.77 10.42 1.34
CA TYR A 41 33.89 9.61 1.82
C TYR A 41 35.27 10.21 1.50
N THR A 42 35.34 11.23 0.64
CA THR A 42 36.60 11.88 0.25
C THR A 42 37.11 12.88 1.28
N SER A 43 36.27 13.25 2.25
CA SER A 43 36.56 14.27 3.27
C SER A 43 36.40 13.73 4.69
N ASP A 44 36.97 14.44 5.66
CA ASP A 44 36.82 14.09 7.07
C ASP A 44 35.35 14.22 7.51
N VAL A 45 34.82 13.13 8.03
CA VAL A 45 33.41 13.03 8.45
C VAL A 45 33.26 13.05 9.97
N LEU A 46 32.33 13.89 10.43
CA LEU A 46 31.96 14.01 11.84
C LEU A 46 30.71 13.15 12.11
N ILE A 47 30.80 12.27 13.10
CA ILE A 47 29.67 11.46 13.57
C ILE A 47 29.42 11.74 15.06
N GLY A 48 28.16 11.97 15.41
CA GLY A 48 27.74 12.26 16.78
C GLY A 48 26.26 11.93 17.02
N PRO A 49 25.81 11.96 18.29
CA PRO A 49 24.47 11.53 18.68
C PRO A 49 23.36 12.39 18.06
N GLN A 50 23.61 13.69 17.84
CA GLN A 50 22.65 14.57 17.18
C GLN A 50 22.41 14.18 15.71
N VAL A 51 23.48 13.83 14.98
CA VAL A 51 23.38 13.40 13.58
C VAL A 51 22.64 12.07 13.49
N LEU A 52 22.97 11.10 14.36
CA LEU A 52 22.28 9.81 14.41
C LEU A 52 20.78 9.95 14.73
N ARG A 53 20.42 10.86 15.64
CA ARG A 53 19.02 11.18 15.92
C ARG A 53 18.30 11.75 14.69
N GLN A 54 18.91 12.69 13.99
CA GLN A 54 18.34 13.25 12.75
C GLN A 54 18.19 12.18 11.67
N MET A 55 19.18 11.31 11.50
CA MET A 55 19.12 10.20 10.54
C MET A 55 18.01 9.21 10.88
N SER A 56 17.80 8.92 12.17
CA SER A 56 16.66 8.11 12.62
C SER A 56 15.32 8.75 12.29
N ASP A 57 15.17 10.06 12.47
CA ASP A 57 13.92 10.76 12.13
C ASP A 57 13.67 10.76 10.61
N ILE A 58 14.71 10.94 9.80
CA ILE A 58 14.64 10.84 8.34
C ILE A 58 14.24 9.42 7.92
N TYR A 59 14.87 8.40 8.48
CA TYR A 59 14.55 7.01 8.22
C TYR A 59 13.08 6.69 8.54
N ARG A 60 12.58 7.12 9.70
CA ARG A 60 11.16 6.95 10.06
C ARG A 60 10.23 7.63 9.06
N LYS A 61 10.56 8.84 8.60
CA LYS A 61 9.78 9.54 7.58
C LYS A 61 9.78 8.80 6.25
N MET A 62 10.93 8.25 5.83
CA MET A 62 11.03 7.45 4.60
C MET A 62 10.14 6.21 4.67
N VAL A 63 10.17 5.49 5.78
CA VAL A 63 9.32 4.31 6.00
C VAL A 63 7.83 4.70 5.98
N ILE A 64 7.46 5.77 6.68
CA ILE A 64 6.08 6.29 6.67
C ILE A 64 5.63 6.68 5.26
N MET A 65 6.50 7.36 4.49
CA MET A 65 6.23 7.70 3.09
C MET A 65 6.03 6.47 2.23
N LEU A 66 6.84 5.41 2.42
CA LEU A 66 6.67 4.15 1.69
C LEU A 66 5.32 3.49 1.99
N PHE A 67 4.89 3.49 3.26
CA PHE A 67 3.55 3.02 3.64
C PHE A 67 2.45 3.83 2.97
N HIS A 68 2.58 5.16 2.92
CA HIS A 68 1.61 6.01 2.22
C HIS A 68 1.55 5.72 0.72
N ILE A 69 2.70 5.58 0.05
CA ILE A 69 2.75 5.24 -1.37
C ILE A 69 2.05 3.89 -1.62
N HIS A 70 2.32 2.91 -0.77
CA HIS A 70 1.65 1.61 -0.86
C HIS A 70 0.13 1.74 -0.68
N ALA A 71 -0.32 2.52 0.31
CA ALA A 71 -1.74 2.76 0.54
C ALA A 71 -2.43 3.43 -0.66
N LEU A 72 -1.78 4.42 -1.28
CA LEU A 72 -2.28 5.07 -2.49
C LEU A 72 -2.41 4.09 -3.66
N PHE A 73 -1.41 3.22 -3.86
CA PHE A 73 -1.46 2.19 -4.90
C PHE A 73 -2.64 1.23 -4.71
N GLN A 74 -2.93 0.82 -3.47
CA GLN A 74 -4.10 -0.02 -3.19
C GLN A 74 -5.41 0.69 -3.49
N LEU A 75 -5.50 1.98 -3.14
CA LEU A 75 -6.69 2.79 -3.43
C LEU A 75 -6.94 2.92 -4.94
N GLU A 76 -5.89 3.12 -5.74
CA GLU A 76 -6.02 3.16 -7.21
C GLU A 76 -6.60 1.86 -7.76
N ASN A 77 -6.14 0.71 -7.26
CA ASN A 77 -6.68 -0.59 -7.65
C ASN A 77 -8.16 -0.74 -7.23
N VAL A 78 -8.53 -0.30 -6.03
CA VAL A 78 -9.93 -0.32 -5.57
C VAL A 78 -10.81 0.57 -6.44
N VAL A 79 -10.38 1.80 -6.73
CA VAL A 79 -11.13 2.73 -7.60
C VAL A 79 -11.30 2.15 -9.00
N LYS A 80 -10.27 1.53 -9.55
CA LYS A 80 -10.33 0.85 -10.84
C LYS A 80 -11.38 -0.27 -10.82
N ASN A 81 -11.33 -1.15 -9.81
CA ASN A 81 -12.28 -2.24 -9.65
C ASN A 81 -13.72 -1.73 -9.56
N ILE A 82 -13.96 -0.68 -8.77
CA ILE A 82 -15.28 -0.06 -8.63
C ILE A 82 -15.77 0.50 -9.97
N LYS A 83 -14.92 1.22 -10.71
CA LYS A 83 -15.27 1.79 -12.02
C LYS A 83 -15.61 0.71 -13.04
N ASP A 84 -14.89 -0.40 -13.02
CA ASP A 84 -15.14 -1.53 -13.90
C ASP A 84 -16.45 -2.25 -13.52
N SER A 85 -16.77 -2.40 -12.23
CA SER A 85 -18.08 -2.89 -11.77
C SER A 85 -19.23 -1.99 -12.25
N PHE A 86 -19.11 -0.66 -12.14
CA PHE A 86 -20.14 0.25 -12.64
C PHE A 86 -20.32 0.20 -14.16
N LYS A 87 -19.23 0.08 -14.92
CA LYS A 87 -19.33 -0.09 -16.38
C LYS A 87 -20.05 -1.39 -16.73
N ASN A 88 -19.71 -2.48 -16.05
CA ASN A 88 -20.33 -3.77 -16.27
C ASN A 88 -21.80 -3.76 -15.86
N ASP A 89 -22.13 -3.23 -14.68
CA ASP A 89 -23.51 -3.17 -14.17
C ASP A 89 -24.42 -2.25 -14.99
N GLN A 90 -23.92 -1.07 -15.44
CA GLN A 90 -24.70 -0.17 -16.30
C GLN A 90 -24.88 -0.77 -17.70
N PHE A 91 -23.85 -1.41 -18.26
CA PHE A 91 -23.95 -2.10 -19.55
C PHE A 91 -24.90 -3.29 -19.48
N PHE A 92 -24.84 -4.11 -18.42
CA PHE A 92 -25.73 -5.25 -18.21
C PHE A 92 -27.17 -4.82 -17.97
N LYS A 93 -27.40 -3.73 -17.20
CA LYS A 93 -28.74 -3.15 -17.00
C LYS A 93 -29.31 -2.53 -18.28
N ILE A 94 -28.48 -1.88 -19.10
CA ILE A 94 -28.91 -1.36 -20.42
C ILE A 94 -29.25 -2.53 -21.35
N PHE A 95 -28.44 -3.59 -21.39
CA PHE A 95 -28.76 -4.79 -22.17
C PHE A 95 -30.02 -5.50 -21.66
N GLN A 96 -30.22 -5.61 -20.36
CA GLN A 96 -31.45 -6.19 -19.81
C GLN A 96 -32.67 -5.31 -20.12
N THR A 97 -32.59 -3.99 -19.95
CA THR A 97 -33.74 -3.10 -20.23
C THR A 97 -34.04 -2.88 -21.71
N HIS A 98 -33.05 -2.99 -22.62
CA HIS A 98 -33.26 -2.85 -24.07
C HIS A 98 -33.49 -4.19 -24.81
N PHE A 99 -32.97 -5.32 -24.30
CA PHE A 99 -33.10 -6.64 -24.96
C PHE A 99 -33.88 -7.69 -24.14
N ILE A 100 -34.13 -7.49 -22.84
CA ILE A 100 -34.80 -8.48 -21.99
C ILE A 100 -35.94 -7.80 -21.19
N PHE A 101 -37.09 -7.73 -21.87
CA PHE A 101 -38.47 -7.64 -21.37
C PHE A 101 -39.15 -6.28 -21.14
N PRO A 102 -40.37 -6.16 -21.70
CA PRO A 102 -41.57 -5.88 -20.94
C PRO A 102 -42.44 -7.14 -20.88
N TYR A 103 -42.00 -8.21 -20.21
CA TYR A 103 -42.88 -9.27 -19.73
C TYR A 103 -42.37 -9.81 -18.40
N ASN A 104 -42.88 -9.19 -17.33
CA ASN A 104 -43.04 -9.90 -16.07
C ASN A 104 -44.39 -10.64 -16.13
N MET A 105 -44.36 -11.87 -16.67
CA MET A 105 -45.25 -12.95 -16.25
C MET A 105 -44.68 -14.28 -16.77
N ALA A 106 -44.10 -15.04 -15.84
CA ALA A 106 -44.04 -16.51 -15.77
C ALA A 106 -42.66 -16.92 -15.22
N PRO A 107 -42.63 -17.61 -14.07
CA PRO A 107 -43.31 -18.89 -14.02
C PRO A 107 -44.18 -19.01 -12.77
N MET A 108 -45.49 -18.85 -12.96
CA MET A 108 -46.48 -19.53 -12.13
C MET A 108 -47.12 -20.60 -13.02
N LEU A 109 -46.45 -21.76 -13.07
CA LEU A 109 -47.00 -23.09 -13.24
C LEU A 109 -47.81 -23.41 -14.52
N GLU A 110 -47.10 -23.91 -15.53
CA GLU A 110 -47.28 -25.24 -16.16
C GLU A 110 -48.68 -25.78 -16.58
N GLY A 111 -49.75 -24.98 -16.60
CA GLY A 111 -51.10 -25.52 -16.85
C GLY A 111 -51.73 -25.28 -18.23
N HIS A 112 -51.20 -24.38 -19.07
CA HIS A 112 -52.00 -23.80 -20.16
C HIS A 112 -51.41 -23.91 -21.58
N LEU A 113 -50.42 -24.79 -21.78
CA LEU A 113 -49.74 -24.97 -23.07
C LEU A 113 -50.41 -26.00 -24.02
N SER A 114 -51.63 -26.48 -23.74
CA SER A 114 -52.31 -27.44 -24.63
C SER A 114 -53.37 -26.85 -25.57
N MET A 115 -53.65 -25.54 -25.55
CA MET A 115 -54.86 -25.00 -26.22
C MET A 115 -54.65 -24.03 -27.39
N PHE A 116 -53.42 -23.80 -27.88
CA PHE A 116 -53.19 -22.81 -28.96
C PHE A 116 -52.43 -23.34 -30.18
N HIS A 117 -52.48 -24.65 -30.44
CA HIS A 117 -51.89 -25.24 -31.63
C HIS A 117 -52.85 -25.38 -32.83
N LEU A 118 -54.02 -24.71 -32.84
CA LEU A 118 -55.09 -25.03 -33.80
C LEU A 118 -55.74 -23.89 -34.62
N THR A 119 -55.28 -22.64 -34.57
CA THR A 119 -55.91 -21.59 -35.40
C THR A 119 -54.92 -20.60 -36.01
N ALA A 120 -54.08 -21.07 -36.94
CA ALA A 120 -53.40 -20.23 -37.92
C ALA A 120 -52.93 -21.06 -39.14
N TRP A 121 -53.90 -21.68 -39.83
CA TRP A 121 -53.79 -22.04 -41.25
C TRP A 121 -55.08 -21.57 -41.94
N HIS A 122 -55.15 -20.28 -42.25
CA HIS A 122 -55.87 -19.72 -43.41
C HIS A 122 -55.38 -18.30 -43.65
#